data_AF-R4MCI1-F1
#
_entry.id   AF-R4MCI1-F1
#
_cell.length_a   1.000
_cell.length_b   1.000
_cell.length_c   1.000
_cell.angle_alpha   90.00
_cell.angle_beta   90.00
_cell.angle_gamma   90.00
#
_symmetry.space_group_name_H-M   'P 1'
#
loop_
_entity.id
_entity.type
_entity.pdbx_description
1 polymer ?
#
loop_
_entity_poly.entity_id
_entity_poly.type
_entity_poly.pdbx_seq_one_letter_code
_entity_poly.pdbx_strand_id
1 'polypeptide(L)'
;MVSTHAVVAGETLSALALRFYGDAELYRLIAAASGIADPDVVNVGQRLIMPDFTRYTVVAGDTLSALALRFYGDAELNWLIAAASGIADPDVVNVGQRLIMPDFTRYTVVAGDTLSALAARFYGDASLYPLIAAVNGIADPGVIDVGQVLVIFIGRSDGFGLRIVDRNENDPRLWYYRFQTSAIGWNPGVNVLLPDDYRTSGRTYPVLYLFHGGGTDQDFRTFDFLGIRDLTAGKPIIIVMPDGGHAGWYSNPVSSFVGPRNWETFHIAQLLPWIEANFRTYAEYDGRAVAGFSMGGFGALKYAAKYYGHFASASSHSGPASLRRDFGLVVHWANLSSAVLDLGGGTVYGAPLWDQARVSADNPVERIDSYRNKRIFLVAGTSPDPANWFDSVNETQVLAGQREFRERLSNAGIPHESHEVPGGHVFRPDMFRLDLDGIVARLRPASIGAAAERAD
;
A
#
# COMPACT_ATOMS: atom_id res chain seq x y z
N MET A 1 9.83 7.85 -2.64
CA MET A 1 10.83 8.86 -3.08
C MET A 1 10.20 10.22 -2.80
N VAL A 2 10.92 11.30 -2.53
CA VAL A 2 10.26 12.61 -2.34
C VAL A 2 9.98 13.28 -3.70
N SER A 3 8.88 14.02 -3.82
CA SER A 3 8.66 14.83 -5.02
C SER A 3 9.67 15.97 -5.05
N THR A 4 10.23 16.26 -6.23
CA THR A 4 11.19 17.36 -6.41
C THR A 4 10.84 18.22 -7.59
N HIS A 5 11.16 19.51 -7.50
CA HIS A 5 10.83 20.50 -8.52
C HIS A 5 12.08 21.32 -8.89
N ALA A 6 12.28 21.58 -10.18
CA ALA A 6 13.24 22.58 -10.63
C ALA A 6 12.50 23.90 -10.84
N VAL A 7 12.89 24.94 -10.10
CA VAL A 7 12.31 26.27 -10.21
C VAL A 7 12.42 26.78 -11.64
N VAL A 8 11.32 27.24 -12.21
CA VAL A 8 11.29 27.93 -13.51
C VAL A 8 11.09 29.44 -13.33
N ALA A 9 11.34 30.19 -14.39
CA ALA A 9 11.26 31.66 -14.35
C ALA A 9 9.87 32.14 -13.88
N GLY A 10 9.86 33.00 -12.86
CA GLY A 10 8.65 33.59 -12.30
C GLY A 10 7.95 32.79 -11.21
N GLU A 11 8.47 31.63 -10.80
CA GLU A 11 7.93 30.87 -9.67
C GLU A 11 8.41 31.43 -8.32
N THR A 12 7.52 31.43 -7.34
CA THR A 12 7.82 31.69 -5.92
C THR A 12 7.48 30.45 -5.09
N LEU A 13 8.06 30.31 -3.90
CA LEU A 13 7.73 29.17 -3.03
C LEU A 13 6.24 29.12 -2.65
N SER A 14 5.59 30.27 -2.42
CA SER A 14 4.16 30.32 -2.10
C SER A 14 3.27 29.90 -3.27
N ALA A 15 3.61 30.27 -4.51
CA ALA A 15 2.90 29.82 -5.69
C ALA A 15 3.08 28.30 -5.92
N LEU A 16 4.30 27.80 -5.68
CA LEU A 16 4.58 26.38 -5.72
C LEU A 16 3.82 25.61 -4.63
N ALA A 17 3.80 26.11 -3.40
CA ALA A 17 3.07 25.50 -2.29
C ALA A 17 1.57 25.45 -2.57
N LEU A 18 0.99 26.53 -3.09
CA LEU A 18 -0.41 26.54 -3.53
C LEU A 18 -0.66 25.50 -4.63
N ARG A 19 0.27 25.36 -5.59
CA ARG A 19 0.14 24.39 -6.69
C ARG A 19 0.25 22.94 -6.21
N PHE A 20 1.21 22.62 -5.35
CA PHE A 20 1.52 21.25 -4.93
C PHE A 20 0.70 20.77 -3.74
N TYR A 21 0.26 21.68 -2.87
CA TYR A 21 -0.42 21.35 -1.63
C TYR A 21 -1.80 21.99 -1.49
N GLY A 22 -2.19 22.90 -2.39
CA GLY A 22 -3.44 23.66 -2.27
C GLY A 22 -3.44 24.69 -1.15
N ASP A 23 -2.29 24.99 -0.56
CA ASP A 23 -2.13 25.89 0.58
C ASP A 23 -0.80 26.65 0.44
N ALA A 24 -0.91 27.96 0.25
CA ALA A 24 0.26 28.82 0.00
C ALA A 24 1.19 28.89 1.21
N GLU A 25 0.69 28.72 2.45
CA GLU A 25 1.49 28.81 3.67
C GLU A 25 2.50 27.65 3.82
N LEU A 26 2.31 26.57 3.05
CA LEU A 26 3.26 25.45 3.02
C LEU A 26 4.55 25.76 2.25
N TYR A 27 4.76 27.01 1.83
CA TYR A 27 6.06 27.47 1.34
C TYR A 27 7.16 27.28 2.39
N ARG A 28 6.82 27.40 3.68
CA ARG A 28 7.74 27.21 4.81
C ARG A 28 8.21 25.77 4.92
N LEU A 29 7.33 24.82 4.63
CA LEU A 29 7.66 23.40 4.54
C LEU A 29 8.66 23.16 3.40
N ILE A 30 8.42 23.73 2.22
CA ILE A 30 9.36 23.61 1.08
C ILE A 30 10.72 24.22 1.44
N ALA A 31 10.73 25.40 2.05
CA ALA A 31 11.95 26.10 2.44
C ALA A 31 12.75 25.29 3.46
N ALA A 32 12.10 24.84 4.54
CA ALA A 32 12.70 23.99 5.57
C ALA A 32 13.26 22.68 4.97
N ALA A 33 12.50 22.04 4.08
CA ALA A 33 12.91 20.78 3.48
C ALA A 33 13.99 20.90 2.41
N SER A 34 14.12 22.08 1.80
CA SER A 34 15.13 22.34 0.77
C SER A 34 16.36 23.08 1.32
N GLY A 35 16.41 23.32 2.64
CA GLY A 35 17.50 24.08 3.26
C GLY A 35 17.59 25.54 2.80
N ILE A 36 16.46 26.17 2.48
CA ILE A 36 16.40 27.55 2.01
C ILE A 36 16.27 28.48 3.20
N ALA A 37 17.29 29.31 3.41
CA ALA A 37 17.33 30.30 4.49
C ALA A 37 16.39 31.50 4.25
N ASP A 38 16.32 31.98 3.00
CA ASP A 38 15.45 33.08 2.59
C ASP A 38 14.40 32.57 1.58
N PRO A 39 13.15 32.33 2.01
CA PRO A 39 12.09 31.81 1.16
C PRO A 39 11.72 32.71 -0.03
N ASP A 40 12.08 34.00 0.02
CA ASP A 40 11.81 34.95 -1.06
C ASP A 40 12.88 34.89 -2.17
N VAL A 41 13.97 34.15 -1.95
CA VAL A 41 15.09 34.02 -2.90
C VAL A 41 15.18 32.59 -3.43
N VAL A 42 14.60 32.38 -4.62
CA VAL A 42 14.74 31.13 -5.39
C VAL A 42 15.29 31.39 -6.78
N ASN A 43 16.22 30.54 -7.23
CA ASN A 43 16.89 30.69 -8.51
C ASN A 43 16.34 29.72 -9.56
N VAL A 44 16.25 30.16 -10.81
CA VAL A 44 15.88 29.27 -11.92
C VAL A 44 16.84 28.08 -11.99
N GLY A 45 16.29 26.87 -12.09
CA GLY A 45 17.03 25.61 -12.08
C GLY A 45 17.32 25.07 -10.67
N GLN A 46 17.10 25.84 -9.60
CA GLN A 46 17.26 25.37 -8.23
C GLN A 46 16.31 24.20 -7.96
N ARG A 47 16.86 23.11 -7.41
CA ARG A 47 16.09 21.91 -7.04
C ARG A 47 15.49 22.11 -5.65
N LEU A 48 14.21 21.77 -5.53
CA LEU A 48 13.42 21.87 -4.31
C LEU A 48 12.89 20.49 -3.92
N ILE A 49 12.81 20.24 -2.61
CA ILE A 49 12.09 19.12 -2.03
C ILE A 49 10.64 19.54 -1.76
N MET A 50 9.71 18.74 -2.25
CA MET A 50 8.29 18.84 -1.96
C MET A 50 7.91 17.67 -1.04
N PRO A 51 8.18 17.75 0.28
CA PRO A 51 7.88 16.66 1.21
C PRO A 51 6.38 16.52 1.43
N ASP A 52 5.96 15.35 1.89
CA ASP A 52 4.62 15.22 2.50
C ASP A 52 4.65 15.73 3.95
N PHE A 53 3.47 15.88 4.54
CA PHE A 53 3.34 16.40 5.91
C PHE A 53 2.06 15.89 6.56
N THR A 54 2.06 15.94 7.89
CA THR A 54 0.88 15.73 8.72
C THR A 54 0.46 17.06 9.37
N ARG A 55 -0.82 17.40 9.30
CA ARG A 55 -1.38 18.50 10.11
C ARG A 55 -1.70 18.00 11.50
N TYR A 56 -1.27 18.73 12.53
CA TYR A 56 -1.55 18.42 13.92
C TYR A 56 -2.19 19.62 14.62
N THR A 57 -3.26 19.41 15.38
CA THR A 57 -3.87 20.47 16.19
C THR A 57 -3.35 20.38 17.62
N VAL A 58 -2.72 21.44 18.09
CA VAL A 58 -2.17 21.55 19.46
C VAL A 58 -3.27 21.33 20.48
N VAL A 59 -3.01 20.45 21.44
CA VAL A 59 -3.87 20.21 22.61
C VAL A 59 -3.19 20.71 23.89
N ALA A 60 -3.95 20.79 24.98
CA ALA A 60 -3.42 21.26 26.25
C ALA A 60 -2.26 20.38 26.73
N GLY A 61 -1.13 21.02 27.08
CA GLY A 61 0.08 20.35 27.55
C GLY A 61 1.10 19.99 26.46
N ASP A 62 0.79 20.25 25.19
CA ASP A 62 1.76 20.07 24.11
C ASP A 62 2.89 21.11 24.18
N THR A 63 4.12 20.65 23.93
CA THR A 63 5.29 21.47 23.58
C THR A 63 5.87 20.97 22.26
N LEU A 64 6.57 21.80 21.51
CA LEU A 64 7.19 21.33 20.26
C LEU A 64 8.21 20.21 20.49
N SER A 65 8.95 20.24 21.59
CA SER A 65 9.89 19.17 21.98
C SER A 65 9.19 17.86 22.30
N ALA A 66 8.07 17.89 23.04
CA ALA A 66 7.29 16.69 23.33
C ALA A 66 6.64 16.13 22.07
N LEU A 67 6.17 16.99 21.17
CA LEU A 67 5.64 16.59 19.88
C LEU A 67 6.73 16.01 18.97
N ALA A 68 7.91 16.62 18.89
CA ALA A 68 9.04 16.09 18.14
C ALA A 68 9.48 14.71 18.65
N LEU A 69 9.57 14.55 19.98
CA LEU A 69 9.83 13.25 20.59
C LEU A 69 8.76 12.23 20.22
N ARG A 70 7.49 12.62 20.25
CA ARG A 70 6.36 11.72 19.92
C ARG A 70 6.38 11.30 18.45
N PHE A 71 6.45 12.26 17.53
CA PHE A 71 6.32 12.01 16.10
C PHE A 71 7.61 11.51 15.44
N TYR A 72 8.77 11.92 15.93
CA TYR A 72 10.07 11.67 15.30
C TYR A 72 11.01 10.82 16.16
N GLY A 73 10.63 10.52 17.41
CA GLY A 73 11.48 9.82 18.37
C GLY A 73 12.69 10.65 18.80
N ASP A 74 12.64 11.97 18.66
CA ASP A 74 13.74 12.88 18.97
C ASP A 74 13.22 14.29 19.31
N ALA A 75 13.42 14.73 20.54
CA ALA A 75 12.96 16.04 21.01
C ALA A 75 13.71 17.20 20.35
N GLU A 76 14.95 16.96 19.90
CA GLU A 76 15.79 17.99 19.27
C GLU A 76 15.27 18.37 17.89
N LEU A 77 14.44 17.52 17.26
CA LEU A 77 13.83 17.81 15.95
C LEU A 77 12.63 18.78 16.03
N ASN A 78 12.41 19.44 17.16
CA ASN A 78 11.36 20.45 17.33
C ASN A 78 11.53 21.65 16.39
N TRP A 79 12.77 21.99 16.02
CA TRP A 79 13.06 23.07 15.09
C TRP A 79 12.44 22.83 13.71
N LEU A 80 12.30 21.57 13.26
CA LEU A 80 11.65 21.25 11.98
C LEU A 80 10.16 21.58 12.02
N ILE A 81 9.49 21.30 13.14
CA ILE A 81 8.08 21.65 13.33
C ILE A 81 7.94 23.16 13.35
N ALA A 82 8.83 23.83 14.09
CA ALA A 82 8.83 25.28 14.20
C ALA A 82 9.02 25.94 12.83
N ALA A 83 10.04 25.52 12.08
CA ALA A 83 10.35 26.03 10.74
C ALA A 83 9.18 25.80 9.77
N ALA A 84 8.67 24.57 9.68
CA ALA A 84 7.59 24.24 8.75
C ALA A 84 6.25 24.90 9.11
N SER A 85 6.02 25.18 10.39
CA SER A 85 4.81 25.87 10.89
C SER A 85 4.98 27.39 10.95
N GLY A 86 6.19 27.91 10.72
CA GLY A 86 6.58 29.30 10.95
C GLY A 86 6.34 29.80 12.37
N ILE A 87 6.74 28.99 13.34
CA ILE A 87 6.79 29.37 14.75
C ILE A 87 8.15 30.03 15.00
N ALA A 88 8.13 31.30 15.38
CA ALA A 88 9.35 32.05 15.70
C ALA A 88 9.92 31.68 17.07
N ASP A 89 9.06 31.42 18.05
CA ASP A 89 9.44 31.01 19.40
C ASP A 89 8.91 29.58 19.67
N PRO A 90 9.78 28.56 19.65
CA PRO A 90 9.40 27.16 19.86
C PRO A 90 8.70 26.86 21.19
N ASP A 91 8.86 27.73 22.18
CA ASP A 91 8.25 27.60 23.50
C ASP A 91 6.81 28.14 23.54
N VAL A 92 6.37 28.83 22.48
CA VAL A 92 5.04 29.44 22.38
C VAL A 92 4.18 28.71 21.37
N VAL A 93 3.42 27.72 21.86
CA VAL A 93 2.35 27.04 21.10
C VAL A 93 1.01 27.22 21.79
N ASN A 94 -0.04 27.49 20.99
CA ASN A 94 -1.38 27.76 21.51
C ASN A 94 -2.31 26.57 21.24
N VAL A 95 -3.14 26.20 22.22
CA VAL A 95 -4.18 25.17 22.03
C VAL A 95 -5.07 25.55 20.84
N GLY A 96 -5.31 24.59 19.95
CA GLY A 96 -6.06 24.78 18.71
C GLY A 96 -5.22 25.26 17.52
N GLN A 97 -3.96 25.67 17.73
CA GLN A 97 -3.04 26.00 16.64
C GLN A 97 -2.77 24.77 15.77
N ARG A 98 -2.78 24.97 14.45
CA ARG A 98 -2.43 23.91 13.50
C ARG A 98 -0.93 23.95 13.20
N LEU A 99 -0.25 22.85 13.47
CA LEU A 99 1.15 22.62 13.16
C LEU A 99 1.29 21.80 11.88
N ILE A 100 2.38 22.05 11.17
CA ILE A 100 2.84 21.25 10.05
C ILE A 100 3.96 20.35 10.58
N MET A 101 3.72 19.05 10.51
CA MET A 101 4.66 18.01 10.91
C MET A 101 5.25 17.41 9.63
N PRO A 102 6.47 17.77 9.22
CA PRO A 102 7.00 17.24 7.97
C PRO A 102 7.22 15.72 8.03
N ASP A 103 6.90 15.02 6.94
CA ASP A 103 7.20 13.60 6.82
C ASP A 103 8.67 13.43 6.39
N PHE A 104 9.46 12.74 7.21
CA PHE A 104 10.84 12.35 6.91
C PHE A 104 11.15 10.98 7.50
N THR A 105 12.26 10.41 7.04
CA THR A 105 12.87 9.23 7.66
C THR A 105 14.18 9.61 8.34
N ARG A 106 14.48 8.93 9.45
CA ARG A 106 15.77 9.03 10.16
C ARG A 106 16.64 7.89 9.67
N TYR A 107 17.71 8.21 8.97
CA TYR A 107 18.62 7.23 8.38
C TYR A 107 19.94 7.22 9.12
N THR A 108 20.28 6.07 9.71
CA THR A 108 21.61 5.86 10.33
C THR A 108 22.61 5.50 9.25
N VAL A 109 23.63 6.34 9.07
CA VAL A 109 24.73 6.12 8.12
C VAL A 109 25.44 4.81 8.45
N VAL A 110 25.60 3.96 7.44
CA VAL A 110 26.36 2.71 7.52
C VAL A 110 27.65 2.80 6.70
N ALA A 111 28.57 1.87 6.95
CA ALA A 111 29.83 1.82 6.23
C ALA A 111 29.59 1.71 4.70
N GLY A 112 30.20 2.62 3.95
CA GLY A 112 30.09 2.70 2.49
C GLY A 112 29.02 3.66 1.96
N ASP A 113 28.23 4.29 2.83
CA ASP A 113 27.29 5.32 2.42
C ASP A 113 27.99 6.59 1.92
N THR A 114 27.35 7.26 0.97
CA THR A 114 27.66 8.64 0.58
C THR A 114 26.36 9.40 0.42
N LEU A 115 26.36 10.72 0.64
CA LEU A 115 25.14 11.51 0.43
C LEU A 115 24.60 11.40 -1.00
N SER A 116 25.48 11.22 -2.00
CA SER A 116 25.07 10.98 -3.39
C SER A 116 24.35 9.65 -3.60
N ALA A 117 24.82 8.57 -2.97
CA ALA A 117 24.16 7.27 -3.01
C ALA A 117 22.82 7.30 -2.26
N LEU A 118 22.76 8.01 -1.14
CA LEU A 118 21.53 8.24 -0.39
C LEU A 118 20.53 9.09 -1.20
N ALA A 119 20.98 10.16 -1.86
CA ALA A 119 20.12 10.97 -2.72
C ALA A 119 19.60 10.16 -3.93
N ALA A 120 20.44 9.34 -4.57
CA ALA A 120 19.99 8.42 -5.61
C ALA A 120 18.94 7.43 -5.08
N ARG A 121 19.15 6.90 -3.87
CA ARG A 121 18.24 5.96 -3.22
C ARG A 121 16.90 6.57 -2.84
N PHE A 122 16.92 7.75 -2.20
CA PHE A 122 15.73 8.34 -1.59
C PHE A 122 15.04 9.37 -2.48
N TYR A 123 15.78 10.04 -3.36
CA TYR A 123 15.28 11.10 -4.25
C TYR A 123 15.36 10.73 -5.73
N GLY A 124 15.95 9.58 -6.08
CA GLY A 124 16.05 9.09 -7.46
C GLY A 124 17.12 9.76 -8.30
N ASP A 125 17.86 10.71 -7.72
CA ASP A 125 18.87 11.49 -8.41
C ASP A 125 20.03 11.80 -7.45
N ALA A 126 21.22 11.29 -7.79
CA ALA A 126 22.43 11.48 -7.00
C ALA A 126 22.79 12.95 -6.85
N SER A 127 22.47 13.81 -7.82
CA SER A 127 22.82 15.24 -7.77
C SER A 127 22.01 16.03 -6.75
N LEU A 128 21.01 15.40 -6.11
CA LEU A 128 20.20 16.03 -5.06
C LEU A 128 20.82 15.91 -3.66
N TYR A 129 22.02 15.35 -3.54
CA TYR A 129 22.76 15.26 -2.27
C TYR A 129 22.93 16.59 -1.52
N PRO A 130 23.05 17.77 -2.16
CA PRO A 130 23.16 19.04 -1.43
C PRO A 130 21.93 19.34 -0.58
N LEU A 131 20.75 18.84 -0.97
CA LEU A 131 19.50 19.02 -0.21
C LEU A 131 19.53 18.23 1.09
N ILE A 132 20.10 17.01 1.08
CA ILE A 132 20.32 16.22 2.30
C ILE A 132 21.34 16.94 3.20
N ALA A 133 22.45 17.42 2.61
CA ALA A 133 23.49 18.10 3.37
C ALA A 133 22.94 19.36 4.09
N ALA A 134 22.17 20.19 3.38
CA ALA A 134 21.65 21.44 3.89
C ALA A 134 20.73 21.25 5.11
N VAL A 135 19.78 20.31 5.05
CA VAL A 135 18.84 20.02 6.14
C VAL A 135 19.56 19.48 7.38
N ASN A 136 20.64 18.73 7.18
CA ASN A 136 21.39 18.09 8.26
C ASN A 136 22.56 18.95 8.76
N GLY A 137 22.71 20.19 8.27
CA GLY A 137 23.81 21.08 8.67
C GLY A 137 25.20 20.56 8.28
N ILE A 138 25.29 19.74 7.23
CA ILE A 138 26.56 19.15 6.78
C ILE A 138 27.27 20.14 5.86
N ALA A 139 28.38 20.70 6.35
CA ALA A 139 29.17 21.68 5.60
C ALA A 139 29.99 21.04 4.46
N ASP A 140 30.55 19.85 4.68
CA ASP A 140 31.26 19.07 3.66
C ASP A 140 30.49 17.78 3.35
N PRO A 141 29.77 17.72 2.20
CA PRO A 141 29.01 16.55 1.78
C PRO A 141 29.81 15.26 1.59
N GLY A 142 31.15 15.34 1.51
CA GLY A 142 32.04 14.19 1.44
C GLY A 142 32.30 13.52 2.79
N VAL A 143 31.91 14.16 3.90
CA VAL A 143 32.19 13.71 5.26
C VAL A 143 30.88 13.39 5.97
N ILE A 144 30.51 12.10 5.97
CA ILE A 144 29.46 11.54 6.81
C ILE A 144 30.03 10.40 7.65
N ASP A 145 29.64 10.35 8.92
CA ASP A 145 30.19 9.38 9.88
C ASP A 145 29.26 8.18 10.05
N VAL A 146 29.82 6.97 10.11
CA VAL A 146 29.04 5.77 10.45
C VAL A 146 28.38 5.96 11.81
N GLY A 147 27.07 5.73 11.88
CA GLY A 147 26.25 5.97 13.07
C GLY A 147 25.62 7.36 13.13
N GLN A 148 26.02 8.32 12.29
CA GLN A 148 25.34 9.60 12.15
C GLN A 148 23.89 9.37 11.71
N VAL A 149 22.94 10.04 12.36
CA VAL A 149 21.51 9.96 12.00
C VAL A 149 21.15 11.17 11.14
N LEU A 150 20.72 10.91 9.91
CA LEU A 150 20.32 11.91 8.94
C LEU A 150 18.81 12.02 8.86
N VAL A 151 18.29 13.24 8.81
CA VAL A 151 16.93 13.56 8.38
C VAL A 151 16.90 13.53 6.85
N ILE A 152 16.11 12.62 6.29
CA ILE A 152 15.86 12.54 4.85
C ILE A 152 14.37 12.72 4.63
N PHE A 153 13.98 13.90 4.13
CA PHE A 153 12.58 14.18 3.82
C PHE A 153 12.01 13.15 2.86
N ILE A 154 10.78 12.71 3.13
CA ILE A 154 10.10 11.75 2.29
C ILE A 154 8.80 12.37 1.78
N GLY A 155 8.36 11.85 0.65
CA GLY A 155 7.03 12.06 0.14
C GLY A 155 6.59 10.77 -0.52
N ARG A 156 5.33 10.75 -0.89
CA ARG A 156 4.78 9.75 -1.79
C ARG A 156 5.06 10.24 -3.19
N SER A 157 5.89 9.50 -3.90
CA SER A 157 6.28 9.82 -5.27
C SER A 157 5.85 8.77 -6.25
N ASP A 158 6.02 9.11 -7.51
CA ASP A 158 6.13 8.17 -8.61
C ASP A 158 7.22 7.12 -8.36
N GLY A 159 7.10 5.98 -9.03
CA GLY A 159 8.05 4.87 -8.94
C GLY A 159 7.45 3.56 -9.43
N PHE A 160 8.30 2.59 -9.77
CA PHE A 160 7.87 1.24 -10.18
C PHE A 160 6.88 1.23 -11.36
N GLY A 161 6.98 2.22 -12.26
CA GLY A 161 6.08 2.40 -13.40
C GLY A 161 4.71 2.97 -13.04
N LEU A 162 4.54 3.49 -11.83
CA LEU A 162 3.37 4.25 -11.38
C LEU A 162 3.71 5.73 -11.31
N ARG A 163 2.85 6.56 -11.90
CA ARG A 163 2.83 8.00 -11.73
C ARG A 163 1.56 8.43 -11.01
N ILE A 164 1.68 9.12 -9.89
CA ILE A 164 0.53 9.66 -9.17
C ILE A 164 -0.10 10.76 -10.02
N VAL A 165 -1.37 10.61 -10.34
CA VAL A 165 -2.14 11.61 -11.12
C VAL A 165 -3.27 12.24 -10.32
N ASP A 166 -3.67 11.60 -9.22
CA ASP A 166 -4.65 12.10 -8.27
C ASP A 166 -4.40 11.44 -6.91
N ARG A 167 -4.63 12.18 -5.81
CA ARG A 167 -4.50 11.65 -4.44
C ARG A 167 -5.29 12.49 -3.44
N ASN A 168 -5.69 11.87 -2.34
CA ASN A 168 -6.21 12.59 -1.17
C ASN A 168 -5.75 11.90 0.11
N GLU A 169 -5.13 12.69 0.99
CA GLU A 169 -4.55 12.26 2.25
C GLU A 169 -5.13 13.04 3.45
N ASN A 170 -6.25 13.75 3.22
CA ASN A 170 -6.85 14.61 4.24
C ASN A 170 -7.54 13.82 5.37
N ASP A 171 -8.05 12.63 5.05
CA ASP A 171 -8.62 11.73 6.05
C ASP A 171 -7.54 11.27 7.05
N PRO A 172 -7.86 11.11 8.35
CA PRO A 172 -6.90 10.60 9.34
C PRO A 172 -6.34 9.22 9.01
N ARG A 173 -7.10 8.36 8.35
CA ARG A 173 -6.72 6.97 8.11
C ARG A 173 -6.86 6.54 6.66
N LEU A 174 -7.92 6.91 5.96
CA LEU A 174 -8.16 6.43 4.60
C LEU A 174 -7.63 7.39 3.54
N TRP A 175 -6.51 7.04 2.94
CA TRP A 175 -5.96 7.79 1.82
C TRP A 175 -6.27 7.08 0.51
N TYR A 176 -6.34 7.86 -0.58
CA TYR A 176 -6.45 7.27 -1.92
C TYR A 176 -5.42 7.85 -2.88
N TYR A 177 -5.09 7.03 -3.87
CA TYR A 177 -4.22 7.36 -4.99
C TYR A 177 -4.86 6.88 -6.29
N ARG A 178 -4.63 7.62 -7.37
CA ARG A 178 -4.80 7.12 -8.74
C ARG A 178 -3.49 7.21 -9.48
N PHE A 179 -3.22 6.20 -10.28
CA PHE A 179 -1.94 6.07 -10.97
C PHE A 179 -2.10 6.05 -12.48
N GLN A 180 -1.33 6.84 -13.20
CA GLN A 180 -1.03 6.53 -14.60
C GLN A 180 0.02 5.41 -14.64
N THR A 181 -0.22 4.39 -15.47
CA THR A 181 0.68 3.24 -15.67
C THR A 181 0.52 2.66 -17.08
N SER A 182 1.54 1.98 -17.59
CA SER A 182 1.44 1.22 -18.85
C SER A 182 0.70 -0.13 -18.69
N ALA A 183 0.46 -0.60 -17.45
CA ALA A 183 -0.18 -1.88 -17.19
C ALA A 183 -1.70 -1.84 -17.42
N ILE A 184 -2.33 -0.69 -17.21
CA ILE A 184 -3.78 -0.48 -17.27
C ILE A 184 -4.08 0.71 -18.18
N GLY A 185 -5.04 0.55 -19.10
CA GLY A 185 -5.43 1.60 -20.06
C GLY A 185 -6.20 2.81 -19.46
N TRP A 186 -6.34 2.88 -18.14
CA TRP A 186 -6.91 4.03 -17.41
C TRP A 186 -6.08 4.27 -16.13
N ASN A 187 -6.52 5.21 -15.27
CA ASN A 187 -5.86 5.49 -14.01
C ASN A 187 -6.45 4.65 -12.85
N PRO A 188 -5.95 3.42 -12.57
CA PRO A 188 -6.48 2.58 -11.49
C PRO A 188 -6.36 3.28 -10.13
N GLY A 189 -7.35 3.06 -9.28
CA GLY A 189 -7.39 3.59 -7.92
C GLY A 189 -6.83 2.63 -6.89
N VAL A 190 -6.29 3.16 -5.80
CA VAL A 190 -5.86 2.39 -4.63
C VAL A 190 -6.23 3.16 -3.38
N ASN A 191 -6.95 2.50 -2.48
CA ASN A 191 -7.13 2.99 -1.12
C ASN A 191 -6.04 2.40 -0.22
N VAL A 192 -5.50 3.23 0.66
CA VAL A 192 -4.58 2.82 1.73
C VAL A 192 -5.18 3.28 3.05
N LEU A 193 -5.62 2.33 3.86
CA LEU A 193 -6.17 2.56 5.18
C LEU A 193 -5.08 2.35 6.23
N LEU A 194 -4.81 3.41 6.98
CA LEU A 194 -3.75 3.46 7.97
C LEU A 194 -4.25 3.09 9.37
N PRO A 195 -3.37 2.52 10.22
CA PRO A 195 -3.57 2.41 11.66
C PRO A 195 -3.90 3.76 12.31
N ASP A 196 -4.68 3.76 13.39
CA ASP A 196 -5.07 5.00 14.10
C ASP A 196 -3.86 5.83 14.56
N ASP A 197 -2.75 5.16 14.91
CA ASP A 197 -1.52 5.76 15.40
C ASP A 197 -0.46 5.98 14.31
N TYR A 198 -0.75 5.69 13.03
CA TYR A 198 0.27 5.74 11.96
C TYR A 198 0.98 7.08 11.90
N ARG A 199 0.23 8.18 12.04
CA ARG A 199 0.77 9.55 11.96
C ARG A 199 1.64 9.93 13.16
N THR A 200 1.43 9.34 14.32
CA THR A 200 1.98 9.81 15.60
C THR A 200 2.99 8.85 16.22
N SER A 201 3.02 7.58 15.81
CA SER A 201 3.77 6.54 16.51
C SER A 201 5.22 6.37 16.05
N GLY A 202 5.55 6.82 14.83
CA GLY A 202 6.82 6.51 14.16
C GLY A 202 7.05 5.02 13.83
N ARG A 203 6.05 4.16 14.02
CA ARG A 203 6.18 2.71 13.84
C ARG A 203 6.22 2.30 12.35
N THR A 204 6.85 1.16 12.12
CA THR A 204 6.73 0.35 10.90
C THR A 204 5.67 -0.71 11.11
N TYR A 205 4.81 -0.94 10.11
CA TYR A 205 3.61 -1.78 10.24
C TYR A 205 3.59 -2.96 9.26
N PRO A 206 2.95 -4.07 9.61
CA PRO A 206 2.55 -5.07 8.63
C PRO A 206 1.50 -4.52 7.66
N VAL A 207 1.34 -5.18 6.51
CA VAL A 207 0.40 -4.79 5.43
C VAL A 207 -0.51 -5.95 5.05
N LEU A 208 -1.81 -5.67 4.93
CA LEU A 208 -2.79 -6.54 4.28
C LEU A 208 -3.17 -5.96 2.92
N TYR A 209 -2.92 -6.69 1.84
CA TYR A 209 -3.51 -6.40 0.53
C TYR A 209 -4.88 -7.06 0.44
N LEU A 210 -5.94 -6.25 0.36
CA LEU A 210 -7.35 -6.68 0.42
C LEU A 210 -8.06 -6.43 -0.92
N PHE A 211 -8.45 -7.52 -1.58
CA PHE A 211 -8.92 -7.55 -2.95
C PHE A 211 -10.46 -7.64 -3.05
N HIS A 212 -11.07 -6.74 -3.81
CA HIS A 212 -12.51 -6.69 -4.02
C HIS A 212 -13.02 -7.78 -4.97
N GLY A 213 -14.34 -8.01 -4.94
CA GLY A 213 -15.02 -8.96 -5.85
C GLY A 213 -15.19 -8.44 -7.27
N GLY A 214 -15.69 -9.27 -8.17
CA GLY A 214 -16.04 -8.83 -9.52
C GLY A 214 -17.41 -8.15 -9.57
N GLY A 215 -17.61 -7.23 -10.51
CA GLY A 215 -18.86 -6.48 -10.69
C GLY A 215 -18.60 -5.07 -11.21
N THR A 216 -19.59 -4.49 -11.89
CA THR A 216 -19.52 -3.11 -12.38
C THR A 216 -19.63 -2.06 -11.28
N ASP A 217 -20.08 -2.48 -10.10
CA ASP A 217 -20.25 -1.71 -8.87
C ASP A 217 -19.08 -1.88 -7.88
N GLN A 218 -18.07 -2.69 -8.23
CA GLN A 218 -16.94 -3.04 -7.37
C GLN A 218 -15.65 -2.37 -7.85
N ASP A 219 -14.92 -1.73 -6.93
CA ASP A 219 -13.59 -1.15 -7.16
C ASP A 219 -12.80 -0.98 -5.85
N PHE A 220 -11.69 -0.23 -5.89
CA PHE A 220 -10.83 0.08 -4.74
C PHE A 220 -11.56 0.70 -3.52
N ARG A 221 -12.80 1.21 -3.70
CA ARG A 221 -13.63 1.83 -2.66
C ARG A 221 -14.64 0.87 -2.04
N THR A 222 -14.86 -0.31 -2.62
CA THR A 222 -15.84 -1.31 -2.16
C THR A 222 -15.80 -1.50 -0.65
N PHE A 223 -14.62 -1.80 -0.10
CA PHE A 223 -14.49 -2.11 1.32
C PHE A 223 -14.71 -0.89 2.22
N ASP A 224 -14.47 0.33 1.72
CA ASP A 224 -14.84 1.56 2.44
C ASP A 224 -16.35 1.62 2.66
N PHE A 225 -17.13 1.37 1.61
CA PHE A 225 -18.59 1.28 1.71
C PHE A 225 -19.08 0.11 2.57
N LEU A 226 -18.28 -0.94 2.72
CA LEU A 226 -18.56 -2.08 3.61
C LEU A 226 -18.08 -1.86 5.06
N GLY A 227 -17.60 -0.66 5.41
CA GLY A 227 -17.25 -0.31 6.80
C GLY A 227 -15.88 -0.79 7.25
N ILE A 228 -14.92 -0.98 6.33
CA ILE A 228 -13.57 -1.46 6.64
C ILE A 228 -12.84 -0.59 7.70
N ARG A 229 -13.15 0.70 7.77
CA ARG A 229 -12.57 1.62 8.77
C ARG A 229 -12.87 1.19 10.20
N ASP A 230 -14.11 0.80 10.45
CA ASP A 230 -14.58 0.31 11.76
C ASP A 230 -14.08 -1.11 12.03
N LEU A 231 -14.07 -1.97 11.00
CA LEU A 231 -13.58 -3.34 11.13
C LEU A 231 -12.10 -3.42 11.52
N THR A 232 -11.33 -2.40 11.18
CA THR A 232 -9.88 -2.35 11.38
C THR A 232 -9.45 -1.34 12.45
N ALA A 233 -10.40 -0.68 13.11
CA ALA A 233 -10.10 0.26 14.19
C ALA A 233 -9.31 -0.45 15.32
N GLY A 234 -8.28 0.23 15.83
CA GLY A 234 -7.37 -0.27 16.86
C GLY A 234 -6.38 -1.33 16.38
N LYS A 235 -6.40 -1.72 15.10
CA LYS A 235 -5.49 -2.76 14.57
C LYS A 235 -4.20 -2.13 14.03
N PRO A 236 -3.02 -2.60 14.48
CA PRO A 236 -1.73 -2.04 14.05
C PRO A 236 -1.30 -2.62 12.69
N ILE A 237 -2.10 -2.42 11.65
CA ILE A 237 -1.87 -2.94 10.29
C ILE A 237 -2.34 -1.94 9.24
N ILE A 238 -1.59 -1.80 8.15
CA ILE A 238 -1.99 -1.02 6.97
C ILE A 238 -2.82 -1.92 6.05
N ILE A 239 -3.94 -1.44 5.54
CA ILE A 239 -4.76 -2.16 4.56
C ILE A 239 -4.67 -1.47 3.21
N VAL A 240 -4.19 -2.18 2.20
CA VAL A 240 -4.11 -1.70 0.81
C VAL A 240 -5.22 -2.36 0.00
N MET A 241 -6.10 -1.55 -0.57
CA MET A 241 -7.27 -1.98 -1.33
C MET A 241 -7.15 -1.44 -2.76
N PRO A 242 -6.50 -2.18 -3.67
CA PRO A 242 -6.36 -1.76 -5.06
C PRO A 242 -7.58 -2.11 -5.91
N ASP A 243 -7.76 -1.34 -6.98
CA ASP A 243 -8.63 -1.70 -8.10
C ASP A 243 -8.11 -2.95 -8.81
N GLY A 244 -9.01 -3.86 -9.17
CA GLY A 244 -8.74 -5.11 -9.87
C GLY A 244 -9.58 -5.28 -11.14
N GLY A 245 -10.26 -4.21 -11.59
CA GLY A 245 -11.17 -4.22 -12.74
C GLY A 245 -12.52 -4.84 -12.40
N HIS A 246 -13.51 -4.67 -13.29
CA HIS A 246 -14.84 -5.22 -13.05
C HIS A 246 -14.84 -6.75 -13.10
N ALA A 247 -13.99 -7.33 -13.94
CA ALA A 247 -13.74 -8.76 -14.02
C ALA A 247 -12.28 -8.99 -14.42
N GLY A 248 -11.32 -8.37 -13.74
CA GLY A 248 -9.90 -8.49 -14.09
C GLY A 248 -9.26 -9.79 -13.60
N TRP A 249 -9.92 -10.50 -12.68
CA TRP A 249 -9.45 -11.77 -12.08
C TRP A 249 -8.03 -11.71 -11.53
N TYR A 250 -7.56 -10.51 -11.14
CA TYR A 250 -6.22 -10.28 -10.61
C TYR A 250 -5.14 -10.89 -11.53
N SER A 251 -5.36 -10.82 -12.85
CA SER A 251 -4.60 -11.54 -13.86
C SER A 251 -4.11 -10.63 -14.98
N ASN A 252 -3.02 -11.03 -15.63
CA ASN A 252 -2.69 -10.52 -16.96
C ASN A 252 -3.46 -11.38 -17.98
N PRO A 253 -4.28 -10.79 -18.88
CA PRO A 253 -5.04 -11.56 -19.85
C PRO A 253 -4.15 -12.09 -20.98
N VAL A 254 -4.53 -13.22 -21.58
CA VAL A 254 -3.94 -13.72 -22.82
C VAL A 254 -4.20 -12.75 -23.98
N SER A 255 -5.39 -12.14 -24.02
CA SER A 255 -5.76 -11.17 -25.05
C SER A 255 -6.67 -10.07 -24.52
N SER A 256 -6.53 -8.86 -25.07
CA SER A 256 -7.41 -7.72 -24.84
C SER A 256 -7.55 -6.93 -26.14
N PHE A 257 -8.75 -6.45 -26.44
CA PHE A 257 -9.03 -5.62 -27.63
C PHE A 257 -9.32 -4.16 -27.27
N VAL A 258 -9.15 -3.78 -26.00
CA VAL A 258 -9.44 -2.43 -25.47
C VAL A 258 -8.23 -1.80 -24.78
N GLY A 259 -7.03 -2.30 -25.09
CA GLY A 259 -5.77 -1.88 -24.48
C GLY A 259 -5.39 -2.67 -23.22
N PRO A 260 -4.36 -2.22 -22.49
CA PRO A 260 -3.79 -2.96 -21.36
C PRO A 260 -4.77 -3.16 -20.18
N ARG A 261 -4.80 -4.40 -19.66
CA ARG A 261 -5.58 -4.84 -18.47
C ARG A 261 -4.73 -5.78 -17.61
N ASN A 262 -3.45 -5.45 -17.46
CA ASN A 262 -2.45 -6.31 -16.83
C ASN A 262 -2.46 -6.15 -15.31
N TRP A 263 -3.53 -6.61 -14.66
CA TRP A 263 -3.77 -6.44 -13.22
C TRP A 263 -2.69 -7.09 -12.35
N GLU A 264 -2.21 -8.27 -12.73
CA GLU A 264 -1.12 -8.95 -12.01
C GLU A 264 0.18 -8.14 -12.04
N THR A 265 0.49 -7.52 -13.19
CA THR A 265 1.63 -6.63 -13.30
C THR A 265 1.45 -5.40 -12.39
N PHE A 266 0.27 -4.77 -12.45
CA PHE A 266 -0.04 -3.61 -11.63
C PHE A 266 0.10 -3.92 -10.12
N HIS A 267 -0.46 -5.02 -9.63
CA HIS A 267 -0.41 -5.34 -8.21
C HIS A 267 0.98 -5.74 -7.72
N ILE A 268 1.66 -6.65 -8.43
CA ILE A 268 2.86 -7.31 -7.92
C ILE A 268 4.13 -6.57 -8.30
N ALA A 269 4.26 -6.19 -9.58
CA ALA A 269 5.49 -5.57 -10.07
C ALA A 269 5.54 -4.05 -9.81
N GLN A 270 4.38 -3.41 -9.62
CA GLN A 270 4.28 -1.96 -9.48
C GLN A 270 3.80 -1.53 -8.10
N LEU A 271 2.59 -1.92 -7.70
CA LEU A 271 1.95 -1.41 -6.50
C LEU A 271 2.61 -1.91 -5.21
N LEU A 272 2.89 -3.20 -5.10
CA LEU A 272 3.54 -3.78 -3.92
C LEU A 272 4.84 -3.06 -3.56
N PRO A 273 5.83 -2.93 -4.47
CA PRO A 273 7.05 -2.19 -4.15
C PRO A 273 6.82 -0.68 -4.01
N TRP A 274 5.80 -0.12 -4.66
CA TRP A 274 5.41 1.28 -4.45
C TRP A 274 4.89 1.53 -3.03
N ILE A 275 4.07 0.64 -2.48
CA ILE A 275 3.60 0.74 -1.08
C ILE A 275 4.79 0.71 -0.13
N GLU A 276 5.74 -0.20 -0.35
CA GLU A 276 6.93 -0.34 0.50
C GLU A 276 7.84 0.88 0.48
N ALA A 277 7.96 1.52 -0.67
CA ALA A 277 8.78 2.73 -0.81
C ALA A 277 8.12 4.00 -0.26
N ASN A 278 6.79 4.00 -0.05
CA ASN A 278 6.02 5.20 0.28
C ASN A 278 5.26 5.12 1.62
N PHE A 279 5.24 3.94 2.27
CA PHE A 279 4.63 3.73 3.58
C PHE A 279 5.58 2.98 4.52
N ARG A 280 5.50 3.28 5.83
CA ARG A 280 6.30 2.59 6.87
C ARG A 280 5.81 1.16 7.04
N THR A 281 6.35 0.26 6.21
CA THR A 281 5.92 -1.13 6.10
C THR A 281 7.09 -2.10 6.20
N TYR A 282 6.83 -3.34 6.63
CA TYR A 282 7.80 -4.42 6.55
C TYR A 282 7.76 -5.07 5.15
N ALA A 283 8.85 -4.92 4.39
CA ALA A 283 8.98 -5.45 3.03
C ALA A 283 9.36 -6.93 2.98
N GLU A 284 9.40 -7.64 4.11
CA GLU A 284 9.70 -9.07 4.14
C GLU A 284 8.42 -9.92 4.14
N TYR A 285 8.61 -11.22 3.94
CA TYR A 285 7.56 -12.25 3.93
C TYR A 285 6.59 -12.15 5.13
N ASP A 286 7.14 -12.02 6.33
CA ASP A 286 6.40 -11.93 7.60
C ASP A 286 5.76 -10.55 7.82
N GLY A 287 6.02 -9.59 6.94
CA GLY A 287 5.39 -8.26 6.92
C GLY A 287 4.10 -8.17 6.13
N ARG A 288 3.79 -9.16 5.28
CA ARG A 288 2.68 -9.06 4.32
C ARG A 288 1.66 -10.18 4.44
N ALA A 289 0.39 -9.81 4.31
CA ALA A 289 -0.74 -10.70 4.09
C ALA A 289 -1.49 -10.33 2.82
N VAL A 290 -2.21 -11.29 2.25
CA VAL A 290 -3.14 -11.08 1.14
C VAL A 290 -4.50 -11.70 1.47
N ALA A 291 -5.58 -10.97 1.24
CA ALA A 291 -6.94 -11.47 1.41
C ALA A 291 -7.83 -10.92 0.30
N GLY A 292 -9.00 -11.52 0.10
CA GLY A 292 -9.99 -10.94 -0.78
C GLY A 292 -11.33 -11.64 -0.76
N PHE A 293 -12.30 -10.98 -1.38
CA PHE A 293 -13.66 -11.48 -1.54
C PHE A 293 -13.93 -11.92 -2.98
N SER A 294 -14.58 -13.07 -3.18
CA SER A 294 -15.00 -13.55 -4.51
C SER A 294 -13.83 -13.65 -5.50
N MET A 295 -13.89 -12.93 -6.62
CA MET A 295 -12.76 -12.71 -7.55
C MET A 295 -11.46 -12.35 -6.82
N GLY A 296 -11.53 -11.51 -5.79
CA GLY A 296 -10.40 -11.14 -4.95
C GLY A 296 -9.90 -12.27 -4.05
N GLY A 297 -10.78 -13.16 -3.58
CA GLY A 297 -10.38 -14.36 -2.84
C GLY A 297 -9.59 -15.33 -3.73
N PHE A 298 -9.99 -15.48 -5.00
CA PHE A 298 -9.17 -16.16 -6.00
C PHE A 298 -7.81 -15.48 -6.18
N GLY A 299 -7.80 -14.15 -6.38
CA GLY A 299 -6.58 -13.37 -6.52
C GLY A 299 -5.62 -13.53 -5.34
N ALA A 300 -6.14 -13.57 -4.11
CA ALA A 300 -5.37 -13.76 -2.90
C ALA A 300 -4.71 -15.15 -2.85
N LEU A 301 -5.48 -16.22 -3.11
CA LEU A 301 -4.93 -17.58 -3.18
C LEU A 301 -3.90 -17.68 -4.30
N LYS A 302 -4.23 -17.20 -5.49
CA LYS A 302 -3.35 -17.21 -6.67
C LYS A 302 -2.02 -16.53 -6.37
N TYR A 303 -2.03 -15.29 -5.85
CA TYR A 303 -0.78 -14.56 -5.58
C TYR A 303 0.03 -15.22 -4.46
N ALA A 304 -0.61 -15.74 -3.42
CA ALA A 304 0.10 -16.49 -2.38
C ALA A 304 0.79 -17.75 -2.90
N ALA A 305 0.25 -18.42 -3.92
CA ALA A 305 0.87 -19.58 -4.55
C ALA A 305 1.94 -19.22 -5.59
N LYS A 306 1.65 -18.27 -6.47
CA LYS A 306 2.53 -17.89 -7.58
C LYS A 306 3.75 -17.12 -7.09
N TYR A 307 3.55 -16.27 -6.08
CA TYR A 307 4.58 -15.46 -5.44
C TYR A 307 4.80 -15.93 -3.99
N TYR A 308 5.12 -17.21 -3.86
CA TYR A 308 5.20 -17.94 -2.59
C TYR A 308 6.13 -17.29 -1.54
N GLY A 309 7.08 -16.46 -1.93
CA GLY A 309 7.97 -15.73 -1.03
C GLY A 309 7.44 -14.40 -0.50
N HIS A 310 6.28 -13.91 -0.95
CA HIS A 310 5.82 -12.54 -0.61
C HIS A 310 4.92 -12.47 0.62
N PHE A 311 4.06 -13.46 0.87
CA PHE A 311 2.99 -13.35 1.87
C PHE A 311 3.02 -14.46 2.93
N ALA A 312 3.00 -14.08 4.20
CA ALA A 312 2.95 -14.99 5.35
C ALA A 312 1.53 -15.40 5.76
N SER A 313 0.50 -14.70 5.30
CA SER A 313 -0.90 -15.06 5.48
C SER A 313 -1.67 -14.90 4.17
N ALA A 314 -2.56 -15.85 3.86
CA ALA A 314 -3.44 -15.82 2.71
C ALA A 314 -4.88 -16.18 3.11
N SER A 315 -5.83 -15.33 2.75
CA SER A 315 -7.24 -15.52 3.11
C SER A 315 -8.18 -15.43 1.91
N SER A 316 -9.14 -16.33 1.81
CA SER A 316 -10.14 -16.37 0.73
C SER A 316 -11.55 -16.32 1.30
N HIS A 317 -12.23 -15.20 1.09
CA HIS A 317 -13.64 -15.02 1.45
C HIS A 317 -14.49 -15.27 0.22
N SER A 318 -15.18 -16.41 0.16
CA SER A 318 -15.97 -16.87 -0.98
C SER A 318 -15.21 -16.84 -2.33
N GLY A 319 -13.89 -17.01 -2.33
CA GLY A 319 -13.11 -17.07 -3.57
C GLY A 319 -12.93 -18.49 -4.10
N PRO A 320 -13.00 -18.71 -5.42
CA PRO A 320 -12.75 -20.02 -6.01
C PRO A 320 -11.27 -20.41 -5.87
N ALA A 321 -11.01 -21.68 -5.59
CA ALA A 321 -9.65 -22.20 -5.37
C ALA A 321 -9.21 -23.22 -6.44
N SER A 322 -10.09 -23.62 -7.36
CA SER A 322 -9.81 -24.67 -8.35
C SER A 322 -10.23 -24.23 -9.75
N LEU A 323 -9.27 -24.11 -10.67
CA LEU A 323 -9.52 -23.68 -12.05
C LEU A 323 -9.91 -24.81 -13.00
N ARG A 324 -9.55 -26.07 -12.69
CA ARG A 324 -9.78 -27.22 -13.58
C ARG A 324 -10.99 -28.07 -13.20
N ARG A 325 -11.51 -27.87 -12.00
CA ARG A 325 -12.66 -28.62 -11.50
C ARG A 325 -13.90 -28.38 -12.38
N ASP A 326 -14.75 -29.40 -12.46
CA ASP A 326 -16.06 -29.34 -13.12
C ASP A 326 -15.94 -28.83 -14.58
N PHE A 327 -15.02 -29.42 -15.35
CA PHE A 327 -14.70 -29.00 -16.73
C PHE A 327 -14.17 -27.55 -16.84
N GLY A 328 -13.55 -27.06 -15.76
CA GLY A 328 -12.98 -25.72 -15.64
C GLY A 328 -14.00 -24.59 -15.75
N LEU A 329 -15.15 -24.77 -15.09
CA LEU A 329 -16.19 -23.74 -14.99
C LEU A 329 -15.66 -22.38 -14.53
N VAL A 330 -14.68 -22.36 -13.62
CA VAL A 330 -14.06 -21.09 -13.17
C VAL A 330 -13.26 -20.42 -14.28
N VAL A 331 -12.54 -21.18 -15.12
CA VAL A 331 -11.83 -20.61 -16.29
C VAL A 331 -12.82 -20.07 -17.32
N HIS A 332 -13.90 -20.81 -17.58
CA HIS A 332 -14.98 -20.33 -18.45
C HIS A 332 -15.64 -19.06 -17.90
N TRP A 333 -15.92 -19.02 -16.61
CA TRP A 333 -16.48 -17.85 -15.94
C TRP A 333 -15.54 -16.65 -16.03
N ALA A 334 -14.24 -16.85 -15.77
CA ALA A 334 -13.24 -15.79 -15.89
C ALA A 334 -13.18 -15.25 -17.32
N ASN A 335 -13.04 -16.12 -18.32
CA ASN A 335 -13.02 -15.70 -19.72
C ASN A 335 -14.29 -14.97 -20.15
N LEU A 336 -15.48 -15.48 -19.80
CA LEU A 336 -16.75 -14.89 -20.22
C LEU A 336 -16.97 -13.52 -19.56
N SER A 337 -16.77 -13.43 -18.24
CA SER A 337 -16.96 -12.17 -17.50
C SER A 337 -15.96 -11.11 -17.95
N SER A 338 -14.67 -11.44 -18.09
CA SER A 338 -13.66 -10.50 -18.56
C SER A 338 -13.87 -10.09 -20.01
N ALA A 339 -14.27 -11.01 -20.89
CA ALA A 339 -14.56 -10.69 -22.30
C ALA A 339 -15.63 -9.60 -22.41
N VAL A 340 -16.67 -9.68 -21.58
CA VAL A 340 -17.79 -8.74 -21.59
C VAL A 340 -17.44 -7.43 -20.90
N LEU A 341 -16.79 -7.48 -19.73
CA LEU A 341 -16.66 -6.30 -18.87
C LEU A 341 -15.35 -5.53 -19.05
N ASP A 342 -14.23 -6.20 -19.33
CA ASP A 342 -12.89 -5.60 -19.24
C ASP A 342 -12.04 -5.71 -20.51
N LEU A 343 -12.26 -6.72 -21.36
CA LEU A 343 -11.33 -7.12 -22.44
C LEU A 343 -11.89 -6.93 -23.86
N GLY A 344 -13.15 -6.55 -24.02
CA GLY A 344 -13.79 -6.30 -25.32
C GLY A 344 -13.80 -7.52 -26.25
N GLY A 345 -14.08 -8.70 -25.70
CA GLY A 345 -14.02 -10.00 -26.40
C GLY A 345 -12.69 -10.75 -26.23
N GLY A 346 -11.69 -10.14 -25.59
CA GLY A 346 -10.46 -10.81 -25.17
C GLY A 346 -10.69 -11.80 -24.01
N THR A 347 -9.65 -12.53 -23.61
CA THR A 347 -9.77 -13.60 -22.60
C THR A 347 -8.63 -13.61 -21.61
N VAL A 348 -8.91 -14.03 -20.37
CA VAL A 348 -7.90 -14.17 -19.31
C VAL A 348 -6.98 -15.34 -19.60
N TYR A 349 -7.55 -16.49 -19.94
CA TYR A 349 -6.85 -17.76 -20.08
C TYR A 349 -6.81 -18.29 -21.53
N GLY A 350 -7.32 -17.56 -22.53
CA GLY A 350 -7.34 -17.99 -23.94
C GLY A 350 -8.64 -18.68 -24.36
N ALA A 351 -8.97 -18.60 -25.65
CA ALA A 351 -10.07 -19.32 -26.31
C ALA A 351 -9.77 -19.52 -27.81
N PRO A 352 -10.24 -20.60 -28.47
CA PRO A 352 -11.05 -21.70 -27.91
C PRO A 352 -10.26 -22.69 -27.05
N LEU A 353 -8.92 -22.71 -27.18
CA LEU A 353 -8.02 -23.48 -26.32
C LEU A 353 -7.41 -22.58 -25.26
N TRP A 354 -7.34 -23.06 -24.02
CA TRP A 354 -6.71 -22.32 -22.93
C TRP A 354 -5.19 -22.40 -23.01
N ASP A 355 -4.53 -21.31 -22.63
CA ASP A 355 -3.14 -21.27 -22.22
C ASP A 355 -2.98 -22.12 -20.95
N GLN A 356 -2.65 -23.39 -21.15
CA GLN A 356 -2.56 -24.38 -20.07
C GLN A 356 -1.47 -24.02 -19.05
N ALA A 357 -0.38 -23.41 -19.50
CA ALA A 357 0.70 -22.98 -18.62
C ALA A 357 0.22 -21.87 -17.68
N ARG A 358 -0.54 -20.90 -18.20
CA ARG A 358 -1.17 -19.85 -17.37
C ARG A 358 -2.20 -20.40 -16.42
N VAL A 359 -3.11 -21.27 -16.89
CA VAL A 359 -4.10 -21.91 -16.02
C VAL A 359 -3.41 -22.63 -14.87
N SER A 360 -2.38 -23.44 -15.14
CA SER A 360 -1.64 -24.14 -14.07
C SER A 360 -0.84 -23.20 -13.16
N ALA A 361 -0.29 -22.11 -13.71
CA ALA A 361 0.43 -21.12 -12.91
C ALA A 361 -0.49 -20.38 -11.93
N ASP A 362 -1.74 -20.16 -12.32
CA ASP A 362 -2.72 -19.38 -11.58
C ASP A 362 -3.68 -20.25 -10.74
N ASN A 363 -3.60 -21.58 -10.81
CA ASN A 363 -4.49 -22.51 -10.13
C ASN A 363 -4.02 -22.86 -8.70
N PRO A 364 -4.71 -22.40 -7.62
CA PRO A 364 -4.30 -22.66 -6.23
C PRO A 364 -4.12 -24.14 -5.89
N VAL A 365 -5.05 -25.02 -6.30
CA VAL A 365 -5.00 -26.47 -5.99
C VAL A 365 -3.86 -27.23 -6.67
N GLU A 366 -3.21 -26.64 -7.67
CA GLU A 366 -2.03 -27.23 -8.32
C GLU A 366 -0.71 -26.78 -7.66
N ARG A 367 -0.77 -25.85 -6.71
CA ARG A 367 0.40 -25.23 -6.07
C ARG A 367 0.42 -25.39 -4.56
N ILE A 368 -0.11 -26.51 -4.06
CA ILE A 368 -0.29 -26.79 -2.62
C ILE A 368 0.97 -26.54 -1.79
N ASP A 369 2.13 -27.03 -2.24
CA ASP A 369 3.38 -26.86 -1.50
C ASP A 369 3.81 -25.40 -1.35
N SER A 370 3.35 -24.51 -2.24
CA SER A 370 3.62 -23.07 -2.15
C SER A 370 2.95 -22.43 -0.92
N TYR A 371 1.98 -23.09 -0.28
CA TYR A 371 1.29 -22.60 0.92
C TYR A 371 1.93 -23.02 2.24
N ARG A 372 3.03 -23.77 2.21
CA ARG A 372 3.76 -24.14 3.44
C ARG A 372 4.23 -22.88 4.19
N ASN A 373 4.24 -22.96 5.52
CA ASN A 373 4.65 -21.89 6.44
C ASN A 373 3.81 -20.60 6.38
N LYS A 374 2.61 -20.66 5.79
CA LYS A 374 1.63 -19.57 5.77
C LYS A 374 0.49 -19.83 6.75
N ARG A 375 -0.13 -18.76 7.25
CA ARG A 375 -1.49 -18.85 7.78
C ARG A 375 -2.46 -18.88 6.59
N ILE A 376 -3.37 -19.85 6.58
CA ILE A 376 -4.39 -19.99 5.54
C ILE A 376 -5.77 -19.91 6.19
N PHE A 377 -6.63 -19.04 5.67
CA PHE A 377 -8.00 -18.85 6.16
C PHE A 377 -9.00 -18.90 5.00
N LEU A 378 -9.98 -19.79 5.07
CA LEU A 378 -10.96 -20.03 4.02
C LEU A 378 -12.36 -19.83 4.57
N VAL A 379 -13.20 -19.07 3.87
CA VAL A 379 -14.61 -18.92 4.19
C VAL A 379 -15.43 -19.12 2.94
N ALA A 380 -16.51 -19.88 3.04
CA ALA A 380 -17.53 -19.99 2.01
C ALA A 380 -18.93 -20.08 2.64
N GLY A 381 -19.94 -19.62 1.90
CA GLY A 381 -21.34 -19.83 2.20
C GLY A 381 -21.79 -21.27 1.90
N THR A 382 -22.81 -21.75 2.63
CA THR A 382 -23.38 -23.09 2.44
C THR A 382 -24.75 -23.11 1.76
N SER A 383 -25.36 -21.94 1.54
CA SER A 383 -26.76 -21.85 1.16
C SER A 383 -26.96 -20.72 0.14
N PRO A 384 -26.64 -20.97 -1.15
CA PRO A 384 -26.90 -19.99 -2.19
C PRO A 384 -28.39 -19.65 -2.27
N ASP A 385 -28.71 -18.43 -2.70
CA ASP A 385 -30.08 -18.06 -3.03
C ASP A 385 -30.56 -18.89 -4.24
N PRO A 386 -31.54 -19.80 -4.06
CA PRO A 386 -32.03 -20.65 -5.15
C PRO A 386 -32.78 -19.85 -6.22
N ALA A 387 -33.22 -18.62 -5.93
CA ALA A 387 -33.86 -17.72 -6.89
C ALA A 387 -32.84 -16.95 -7.76
N ASN A 388 -31.58 -16.86 -7.33
CA ASN A 388 -30.51 -16.23 -8.10
C ASN A 388 -29.57 -17.29 -8.68
N TRP A 389 -29.79 -17.64 -9.95
CA TRP A 389 -28.98 -18.65 -10.65
C TRP A 389 -27.48 -18.34 -10.64
N PHE A 390 -27.08 -17.07 -10.75
CA PHE A 390 -25.68 -16.67 -10.70
C PHE A 390 -25.08 -16.89 -9.31
N ASP A 391 -25.82 -16.58 -8.24
CA ASP A 391 -25.40 -16.85 -6.85
C ASP A 391 -25.30 -18.37 -6.59
N SER A 392 -26.28 -19.14 -7.09
CA SER A 392 -26.32 -20.60 -6.97
C SER A 392 -25.15 -21.31 -7.66
N VAL A 393 -24.82 -20.93 -8.90
CA VAL A 393 -23.70 -21.55 -9.63
C VAL A 393 -22.37 -21.09 -9.05
N ASN A 394 -22.21 -19.80 -8.73
CA ASN A 394 -20.96 -19.28 -8.20
C ASN A 394 -20.65 -19.87 -6.82
N GLU A 395 -21.59 -19.84 -5.88
CA GLU A 395 -21.31 -20.29 -4.52
C GLU A 395 -21.11 -21.81 -4.45
N THR A 396 -21.87 -22.59 -5.23
CA THR A 396 -21.67 -24.05 -5.30
C THR A 396 -20.27 -24.40 -5.81
N GLN A 397 -19.80 -23.71 -6.85
CA GLN A 397 -18.48 -23.93 -7.43
C GLN A 397 -17.36 -23.43 -6.53
N VAL A 398 -17.55 -22.29 -5.87
CA VAL A 398 -16.63 -21.74 -4.86
C VAL A 398 -16.48 -22.70 -3.69
N LEU A 399 -17.59 -23.14 -3.09
CA LEU A 399 -17.59 -24.05 -1.95
C LEU A 399 -16.95 -25.39 -2.32
N ALA A 400 -17.29 -25.97 -3.47
CA ALA A 400 -16.69 -27.22 -3.93
C ALA A 400 -15.18 -27.08 -4.18
N GLY A 401 -14.75 -25.98 -4.80
CA GLY A 401 -13.35 -25.67 -5.02
C GLY A 401 -12.57 -25.44 -3.71
N GLN A 402 -13.14 -24.73 -2.74
CA GLN A 402 -12.52 -24.54 -1.43
C GLN A 402 -12.44 -25.86 -0.64
N ARG A 403 -13.45 -26.73 -0.71
CA ARG A 403 -13.40 -28.07 -0.11
C ARG A 403 -12.29 -28.92 -0.71
N GLU A 404 -12.14 -28.92 -2.04
CA GLU A 404 -11.02 -29.59 -2.71
C GLU A 404 -9.67 -29.04 -2.24
N PHE A 405 -9.52 -27.72 -2.18
CA PHE A 405 -8.29 -27.07 -1.74
C PHE A 405 -7.96 -27.41 -0.28
N ARG A 406 -8.95 -27.36 0.60
CA ARG A 406 -8.84 -27.77 2.01
C ARG A 406 -8.36 -29.21 2.15
N GLU A 407 -8.98 -30.13 1.42
CA GLU A 407 -8.59 -31.55 1.43
C GLU A 407 -7.14 -31.74 1.00
N ARG A 408 -6.71 -31.05 -0.06
CA ARG A 408 -5.32 -31.10 -0.53
C ARG A 408 -4.33 -30.50 0.48
N LEU A 409 -4.69 -29.41 1.16
CA LEU A 409 -3.88 -28.83 2.25
C LEU A 409 -3.74 -29.83 3.41
N SER A 410 -4.83 -30.45 3.84
CA SER A 410 -4.83 -31.51 4.87
C SER A 410 -3.91 -32.66 4.48
N ASN A 411 -4.04 -33.17 3.25
CA ASN A 411 -3.22 -34.27 2.76
C ASN A 411 -1.72 -33.92 2.68
N ALA A 412 -1.39 -32.64 2.47
CA ALA A 412 -0.02 -32.14 2.47
C ALA A 412 0.52 -31.76 3.87
N GLY A 413 -0.29 -31.90 4.92
CA GLY A 413 0.05 -31.53 6.30
C GLY A 413 0.20 -30.02 6.51
N ILE A 414 -0.51 -29.20 5.73
CA ILE A 414 -0.43 -27.73 5.82
C ILE A 414 -1.56 -27.23 6.74
N PRO A 415 -1.24 -26.58 7.88
CA PRO A 415 -2.25 -26.02 8.77
C PRO A 415 -3.10 -24.96 8.07
N HIS A 416 -4.40 -25.00 8.29
CA HIS A 416 -5.36 -24.06 7.72
C HIS A 416 -6.61 -23.98 8.59
N GLU A 417 -7.31 -22.87 8.44
CA GLU A 417 -8.60 -22.60 9.05
C GLU A 417 -9.65 -22.50 7.95
N SER A 418 -10.80 -23.17 8.13
CA SER A 418 -11.86 -23.20 7.12
C SER A 418 -13.23 -23.12 7.78
N HIS A 419 -14.04 -22.18 7.31
CA HIS A 419 -15.38 -21.91 7.80
C HIS A 419 -16.40 -22.05 6.67
N GLU A 420 -17.43 -22.85 6.92
CA GLU A 420 -18.58 -22.98 6.06
C GLU A 420 -19.78 -22.42 6.82
N VAL A 421 -20.32 -21.29 6.36
CA VAL A 421 -21.31 -20.50 7.12
C VAL A 421 -22.63 -20.35 6.35
N PRO A 422 -23.80 -20.33 7.03
CA PRO A 422 -25.08 -20.16 6.36
C PRO A 422 -25.18 -18.89 5.50
N GLY A 423 -25.90 -18.98 4.38
CA GLY A 423 -26.16 -17.89 3.43
C GLY A 423 -25.37 -18.01 2.11
N GLY A 424 -25.65 -17.07 1.19
CA GLY A 424 -25.09 -17.05 -0.18
C GLY A 424 -23.74 -16.34 -0.30
N HIS A 425 -23.46 -15.82 -1.50
CA HIS A 425 -22.18 -15.21 -1.87
C HIS A 425 -22.06 -13.76 -1.39
N VAL A 426 -21.83 -13.58 -0.09
CA VAL A 426 -21.75 -12.26 0.55
C VAL A 426 -20.45 -12.10 1.35
N PHE A 427 -19.95 -10.87 1.43
CA PHE A 427 -18.86 -10.54 2.35
C PHE A 427 -19.38 -10.58 3.80
N ARG A 428 -18.59 -11.15 4.72
CA ARG A 428 -19.04 -11.47 6.08
C ARG A 428 -18.19 -10.73 7.11
N PRO A 429 -18.66 -9.60 7.65
CA PRO A 429 -17.87 -8.77 8.57
C PRO A 429 -17.31 -9.52 9.78
N ASP A 430 -18.08 -10.44 10.38
CA ASP A 430 -17.63 -11.18 11.56
C ASP A 430 -16.51 -12.18 11.24
N MET A 431 -16.60 -12.85 10.08
CA MET A 431 -15.52 -13.72 9.62
C MET A 431 -14.29 -12.91 9.21
N PHE A 432 -14.46 -11.72 8.65
CA PHE A 432 -13.36 -10.82 8.37
C PHE A 432 -12.66 -10.34 9.65
N ARG A 433 -13.39 -10.04 10.73
CA ARG A 433 -12.77 -9.67 12.02
C ARG A 433 -11.92 -10.82 12.57
N LEU A 434 -12.45 -12.04 12.56
CA LEU A 434 -11.72 -13.24 12.98
C LEU A 434 -10.46 -13.45 12.13
N ASP A 435 -10.58 -13.28 10.81
CA ASP A 435 -9.46 -13.38 9.89
C ASP A 435 -8.39 -12.32 10.18
N LEU A 436 -8.81 -11.06 10.35
CA LEU A 436 -7.94 -9.93 10.62
C LEU A 436 -7.14 -10.13 11.92
N ASP A 437 -7.77 -10.66 12.96
CA ASP A 437 -7.09 -11.00 14.21
C ASP A 437 -6.02 -12.06 14.01
N GLY A 438 -6.33 -13.11 13.25
CA GLY A 438 -5.36 -14.14 12.88
C GLY A 438 -4.23 -13.62 11.98
N ILE A 439 -4.53 -12.68 11.06
CA ILE A 439 -3.53 -12.00 10.24
C ILE A 439 -2.58 -11.20 11.13
N VAL A 440 -3.10 -10.32 12.00
CA VAL A 440 -2.28 -9.49 12.90
C VAL A 440 -1.42 -10.37 13.83
N ALA A 441 -1.95 -11.50 14.31
CA ALA A 441 -1.20 -12.45 15.12
C ALA A 441 -0.09 -13.19 14.34
N ARG A 442 -0.25 -13.41 13.03
CA ARG A 442 0.72 -14.12 12.19
C ARG A 442 1.88 -13.23 11.73
N LEU A 443 1.60 -11.95 11.47
CA LEU A 443 2.56 -11.02 10.89
C LEU A 443 3.51 -10.43 11.95
N ARG A 444 4.62 -9.85 11.48
CA ARG A 444 5.57 -9.11 12.31
C ARG A 444 4.83 -7.96 13.01
N PRO A 445 4.90 -7.85 14.35
CA PRO A 445 4.24 -6.77 15.07
C PRO A 445 4.76 -5.40 14.68
N ALA A 446 3.87 -4.39 14.68
CA ALA A 446 4.28 -3.02 14.45
C ALA A 446 5.25 -2.55 15.55
N SER A 447 6.37 -1.94 15.16
CA SER A 447 7.41 -1.50 16.09
C SER A 447 8.04 -0.19 15.63
N ILE A 448 8.57 0.59 16.57
CA ILE A 448 9.44 1.72 16.23
C ILE A 448 10.73 1.10 15.70
N GLY A 449 11.17 1.49 14.51
CA GLY A 449 12.39 0.94 13.91
C GLY A 449 13.53 1.01 14.92
N ALA A 450 14.24 -0.10 15.11
CA ALA A 450 15.35 -0.16 16.05
C ALA A 450 16.36 0.94 15.71
N ALA A 451 16.49 1.95 16.57
CA ALA A 451 17.83 2.41 16.89
C ALA A 451 18.54 1.14 17.36
N ALA A 452 19.48 0.64 16.56
CA ALA A 452 20.18 -0.62 16.77
C ALA A 452 20.39 -0.85 18.27
N GLU A 453 19.59 -1.76 18.85
CA GLU A 453 19.74 -2.11 20.26
C GLU A 453 21.13 -2.68 20.40
N ARG A 454 21.97 -1.93 21.12
CA ARG A 454 23.22 -2.40 21.68
C ARG A 454 22.88 -3.65 22.47
N ALA A 455 23.41 -4.78 22.03
CA ALA A 455 23.73 -5.87 22.93
C ALA A 455 25.24 -5.76 23.19
N ASP A 456 25.55 -5.57 24.46
CA ASP A 456 26.88 -5.47 25.04
C ASP A 456 27.81 -6.65 24.70
#